data_AF-A0A1G8DA78-F1
#
_entry.id   AF-A0A1G8DA78-F1
#
_cell.length_a   1.000
_cell.length_b   1.000
_cell.length_c   1.000
_cell.angle_alpha   90.00
_cell.angle_beta   90.00
_cell.angle_gamma   90.00
#
_symmetry.space_group_name_H-M   'P 1'
#
loop_
_entity.id
_entity.type
_entity.pdbx_description
1 polymer ?
#
loop_
_entity_poly.entity_id
_entity_poly.type
_entity_poly.pdbx_seq_one_letter_code
_entity_poly.pdbx_strand_id
1 'polypeptide(L)'
;MANEHERLQAFIGDWSAEGTAYGADGDGAPWRSVHSARWHSGDRFVVQDERANGPFDTLSFLGWDQERETYFSWSVENHGFNREYLVTVDGDEWTLTGEQERATITFADDGRTQTHHWEFRPEGEWITLCDRVAHRVD
;
A
#
# COMPACT_ATOMS: atom_id res chain seq x y z
N MET A 1 12.69 20.09 9.14
CA MET A 1 11.59 19.79 8.20
C MET A 1 12.04 18.56 7.46
N ALA A 2 11.38 17.42 7.66
CA ALA A 2 11.71 16.22 6.89
C ALA A 2 11.41 16.53 5.42
N ASN A 3 12.35 16.24 4.55
CA ASN A 3 12.14 16.27 3.10
C ASN A 3 11.02 15.26 2.78
N GLU A 4 10.08 15.60 1.91
CA GLU A 4 8.91 14.78 1.62
C GLU A 4 9.32 13.37 1.20
N HIS A 5 10.42 13.24 0.47
CA HIS A 5 10.99 11.94 0.14
C HIS A 5 11.47 11.17 1.39
N GLU A 6 12.05 11.81 2.40
CA GLU A 6 12.49 11.10 3.62
C GLU A 6 11.35 10.37 4.34
N ARG A 7 10.10 10.86 4.25
CA ARG A 7 8.96 10.16 4.85
C ARG A 7 8.67 8.81 4.20
N LEU A 8 8.95 8.66 2.90
CA LEU A 8 8.77 7.38 2.19
C LEU A 8 9.75 6.30 2.67
N GLN A 9 10.77 6.66 3.45
CA GLN A 9 11.69 5.71 4.09
C GLN A 9 10.96 4.67 4.94
N ALA A 10 9.78 5.00 5.49
CA ALA A 10 8.96 4.06 6.27
C ALA A 10 8.63 2.78 5.48
N PHE A 11 8.40 2.90 4.17
CA PHE A 11 8.05 1.75 3.33
C PHE A 11 9.25 0.85 3.01
N ILE A 12 10.48 1.36 3.04
CA ILE A 12 11.68 0.67 2.55
C ILE A 12 11.99 -0.58 3.37
N GLY A 13 12.03 -1.73 2.69
CA GLY A 13 12.34 -3.01 3.31
C GLY A 13 11.80 -4.19 2.51
N ASP A 14 12.10 -5.38 3.00
CA ASP A 14 11.40 -6.60 2.60
C ASP A 14 10.35 -6.92 3.66
N TRP A 15 9.18 -7.34 3.21
CA TRP A 15 8.01 -7.47 4.05
C TRP A 15 7.28 -8.77 3.72
N SER A 16 6.80 -9.45 4.75
CA SER A 16 5.87 -10.57 4.63
C SER A 16 4.57 -10.19 5.34
N ALA A 17 3.46 -10.32 4.63
CA ALA A 17 2.15 -9.97 5.15
C ALA A 17 1.21 -11.16 5.22
N GLU A 18 0.37 -11.16 6.24
CA GLU A 18 -0.74 -12.10 6.40
C GLU A 18 -2.00 -11.36 6.85
N GLY A 19 -3.16 -11.92 6.53
CA GLY A 19 -4.42 -11.25 6.78
C GLY A 19 -5.63 -11.98 6.21
N THR A 20 -6.68 -11.21 5.93
CA THR A 20 -7.92 -11.67 5.31
C THR A 20 -8.26 -10.76 4.14
N ALA A 21 -8.63 -11.34 3.00
CA ALA A 21 -9.26 -10.65 1.88
C ALA A 21 -10.75 -11.01 1.87
N TYR A 22 -11.60 -10.04 1.59
CA TYR A 22 -13.05 -10.19 1.66
C TYR A 22 -13.68 -10.04 0.28
N GLY A 23 -14.62 -10.93 -0.04
CA GLY A 23 -15.50 -10.79 -1.19
C GLY A 23 -16.55 -9.70 -0.98
N ALA A 24 -17.26 -9.32 -2.04
CA ALA A 24 -18.36 -8.36 -1.95
C ALA A 24 -19.54 -8.84 -1.09
N ASP A 25 -19.65 -10.15 -0.89
CA ASP A 25 -20.58 -10.82 0.03
C ASP A 25 -20.11 -10.79 1.50
N GLY A 26 -18.90 -10.31 1.77
CA GLY A 26 -18.27 -10.29 3.09
C GLY A 26 -17.57 -11.59 3.47
N ASP A 27 -17.55 -12.59 2.59
CA ASP A 27 -16.86 -13.85 2.87
C ASP A 27 -15.34 -13.65 2.85
N GLY A 28 -14.69 -14.01 3.96
CA GLY A 28 -13.26 -13.84 4.15
C GLY A 28 -12.44 -15.06 3.73
N ALA A 29 -11.35 -14.82 3.00
CA ALA A 29 -10.35 -15.82 2.65
C ALA A 29 -8.96 -15.39 3.16
N PRO A 30 -8.09 -16.33 3.58
CA PRO A 30 -6.73 -15.98 4.03
C PRO A 30 -5.93 -15.23 2.96
N TRP A 31 -5.28 -14.15 3.36
CA TRP A 31 -4.31 -13.40 2.56
C TRP A 31 -2.88 -13.70 3.01
N ARG A 32 -1.99 -13.96 2.06
CA ARG A 32 -0.54 -14.04 2.27
C ARG A 32 0.16 -13.34 1.13
N SER A 33 1.07 -12.43 1.45
CA SER A 33 1.93 -11.79 0.45
C SER A 33 3.35 -11.56 0.95
N VAL A 34 4.24 -11.35 -0.02
CA VAL A 34 5.57 -10.80 0.21
C VAL A 34 5.74 -9.60 -0.69
N HIS A 35 6.40 -8.56 -0.20
CA HIS A 35 6.77 -7.44 -1.04
C HIS A 35 8.13 -6.87 -0.69
N SER A 36 8.81 -6.38 -1.70
CA SER A 36 10.04 -5.60 -1.55
C SER A 36 9.75 -4.15 -1.89
N ALA A 37 10.25 -3.22 -1.08
CA ALA A 37 10.16 -1.78 -1.30
C ALA A 37 11.57 -1.21 -1.32
N ARG A 38 11.93 -0.51 -2.39
CA ARG A 38 13.28 0.02 -2.61
C ARG A 38 13.23 1.43 -3.17
N TRP A 39 14.21 2.24 -2.77
CA TRP A 39 14.53 3.46 -3.51
C TRP A 39 14.92 3.11 -4.94
N HIS A 40 14.37 3.85 -5.90
CA HIS A 40 14.88 3.83 -7.26
C HIS A 40 15.98 4.88 -7.44
N SER A 41 16.64 4.89 -8.60
CA SER A 41 17.69 5.85 -8.96
C SER A 41 17.34 7.29 -8.60
N GLY A 42 18.20 7.92 -7.81
CA GLY A 42 18.07 9.31 -7.38
C GLY A 42 17.29 9.53 -6.08
N ASP A 43 16.80 8.46 -5.45
CA ASP A 43 16.16 8.47 -4.12
C ASP A 43 14.96 9.43 -4.02
N ARG A 44 14.17 9.51 -5.10
CA ARG A 44 12.99 10.39 -5.20
C ARG A 44 11.66 9.66 -5.20
N PHE A 45 11.66 8.36 -5.45
CA PHE A 45 10.47 7.53 -5.40
C PHE A 45 10.83 6.10 -5.02
N VAL A 46 9.85 5.42 -4.44
CA VAL A 46 9.94 4.03 -3.99
C VAL A 46 9.26 3.15 -5.02
N VAL A 47 9.86 2.02 -5.36
CA VAL A 47 9.24 0.94 -6.13
C VAL A 47 8.91 -0.19 -5.17
N GLN A 48 7.67 -0.68 -5.23
CA GLN A 48 7.21 -1.86 -4.52
C GLN A 48 6.87 -2.99 -5.49
N ASP A 49 7.44 -4.18 -5.29
CA ASP A 49 7.12 -5.42 -6.02
C ASP A 49 6.47 -6.40 -5.02
N GLU A 50 5.17 -6.65 -5.16
CA GLU A 50 4.35 -7.52 -4.31
C GLU A 50 3.90 -8.78 -5.06
N ARG A 51 3.93 -9.92 -4.37
CA ARG A 51 3.34 -11.19 -4.80
C ARG A 51 2.43 -11.75 -3.70
N ALA A 52 1.20 -12.12 -4.04
CA ALA A 52 0.20 -12.61 -3.08
C ALA A 52 -0.59 -13.83 -3.58
N ASN A 53 -0.92 -14.75 -2.67
CA ASN A 53 -1.93 -15.81 -2.85
C ASN A 53 -1.94 -16.56 -4.21
N GLY A 54 -0.78 -16.81 -4.82
CA GLY A 54 -0.70 -17.32 -6.20
C GLY A 54 -0.28 -16.20 -7.15
N PRO A 55 -0.75 -16.16 -8.42
CA PRO A 55 -0.34 -15.13 -9.36
C PRO A 55 -1.17 -13.84 -9.14
N PHE A 56 -1.15 -13.26 -7.95
CA PHE A 56 -1.54 -11.85 -7.78
C PHE A 56 -0.27 -11.05 -7.57
N ASP A 57 0.20 -10.43 -8.65
CA ASP A 57 1.45 -9.69 -8.68
C ASP A 57 1.12 -8.21 -8.91
N THR A 58 1.69 -7.33 -8.09
CA THR A 58 1.50 -5.88 -8.20
C THR A 58 2.86 -5.18 -8.21
N LEU A 59 3.01 -4.21 -9.11
CA LEU A 59 4.13 -3.26 -9.10
C LEU A 59 3.59 -1.87 -8.79
N SER A 60 4.12 -1.23 -7.75
CA SER A 60 3.69 0.10 -7.32
C SER A 60 4.85 1.10 -7.26
N PHE A 61 4.54 2.36 -7.51
CA PHE A 61 5.44 3.51 -7.38
C PHE A 61 4.85 4.46 -6.34
N LEU A 62 5.62 4.81 -5.31
CA LEU A 62 5.23 5.83 -4.33
C LEU A 62 6.18 7.03 -4.44
N GLY A 63 5.63 8.23 -4.52
CA GLY A 63 6.42 9.44 -4.72
C GLY A 63 5.75 10.70 -4.19
N TRP A 64 6.46 11.82 -4.31
CA TRP A 64 5.93 13.16 -4.03
C TRP A 64 5.62 13.88 -5.34
N ASP A 65 4.40 14.36 -5.45
CA ASP A 65 3.95 15.23 -6.54
C ASP A 65 4.15 16.70 -6.13
N GLN A 66 5.07 17.38 -6.82
CA GLN A 66 5.40 18.77 -6.54
C GLN A 66 4.32 19.76 -6.99
N GLU A 67 3.53 19.42 -8.01
CA GLU A 67 2.47 20.30 -8.51
C GLU A 67 1.23 20.24 -7.63
N ARG A 68 0.91 19.03 -7.13
CA ARG A 68 -0.23 18.79 -6.25
C ARG A 68 0.10 18.93 -4.76
N GLU A 69 1.38 19.09 -4.42
CA GLU A 69 1.91 19.17 -3.06
C GLU A 69 1.40 18.02 -2.16
N THR A 70 1.47 16.80 -2.67
CA THR A 70 0.94 15.59 -2.03
C THR A 70 1.74 14.36 -2.44
N TYR A 71 1.60 13.26 -1.71
CA TYR A 71 2.11 11.97 -2.16
C TYR A 71 1.17 11.33 -3.18
N PHE A 72 1.70 10.42 -3.98
CA PHE A 72 0.93 9.56 -4.86
C PHE A 72 1.40 8.11 -4.76
N SER A 73 0.50 7.19 -5.10
CA SER A 73 0.84 5.80 -5.41
C SER A 73 0.24 5.43 -6.76
N TRP A 74 1.05 4.89 -7.67
CA TRP A 74 0.57 4.30 -8.92
C TRP A 74 0.89 2.81 -8.92
N SER A 75 -0.11 1.97 -9.15
CA SER A 75 0.00 0.52 -9.11
C SER A 75 -0.54 -0.10 -10.39
N VAL A 76 0.14 -1.14 -10.88
CA VAL A 76 -0.35 -2.05 -11.93
C VAL A 76 -0.33 -3.47 -11.40
N GLU A 77 -1.31 -4.28 -11.79
CA GLU A 77 -1.38 -5.68 -11.39
C GLU A 77 -1.62 -6.61 -12.58
N ASN A 78 -1.34 -7.89 -12.40
CA ASN A 78 -1.23 -8.87 -13.48
C ASN A 78 -2.56 -9.42 -14.04
N HIS A 79 -3.71 -9.00 -13.51
CA HIS A 79 -5.05 -9.23 -14.09
C HIS A 79 -5.51 -8.08 -15.02
N GLY A 80 -4.68 -7.05 -15.22
CA GLY A 80 -4.89 -5.96 -16.18
C GLY A 80 -5.43 -4.65 -15.60
N PHE A 81 -5.55 -4.53 -14.28
CA PHE A 81 -5.95 -3.32 -13.58
C PHE A 81 -4.76 -2.40 -13.32
N ASN A 82 -5.04 -1.10 -13.31
CA ASN A 82 -4.14 -0.05 -12.85
C ASN A 82 -4.90 0.89 -11.93
N ARG A 83 -4.23 1.38 -10.89
CA ARG A 83 -4.81 2.27 -9.88
C ARG A 83 -3.87 3.42 -9.60
N GLU A 84 -4.43 4.63 -9.54
CA GLU A 84 -3.76 5.79 -8.97
C GLU A 84 -4.44 6.13 -7.64
N TYR A 85 -3.63 6.42 -6.63
CA TYR A 85 -4.09 6.91 -5.34
C TYR A 85 -3.42 8.24 -5.01
N LEU A 86 -4.22 9.20 -4.56
CA LEU A 86 -3.74 10.33 -3.79
C LEU A 86 -3.32 9.80 -2.41
N VAL A 87 -2.17 10.23 -1.91
CA VAL A 87 -1.65 9.76 -0.63
C VAL A 87 -1.38 10.92 0.31
N THR A 88 -1.89 10.82 1.52
CA THR A 88 -1.64 11.75 2.62
C THR A 88 -1.02 11.02 3.82
N VAL A 89 -0.38 11.76 4.71
CA VAL A 89 0.26 11.22 5.90
C VAL A 89 -0.01 12.12 7.10
N ASP A 90 -0.45 11.53 8.21
CA ASP A 90 -0.58 12.16 9.52
C ASP A 90 0.09 11.28 10.59
N GLY A 91 1.14 11.79 11.22
CA GLY A 91 2.01 10.98 12.08
C GLY A 91 2.58 9.76 11.33
N ASP A 92 2.19 8.58 11.80
CA ASP A 92 2.60 7.26 11.27
C ASP A 92 1.49 6.58 10.45
N GLU A 93 0.38 7.27 10.20
CA GLU A 93 -0.72 6.80 9.38
C GLU A 93 -0.67 7.40 7.97
N TRP A 94 -0.68 6.52 6.97
CA TRP A 94 -0.73 6.86 5.55
C TRP A 94 -2.11 6.51 5.00
N THR A 95 -2.77 7.47 4.37
CA THR A 95 -4.07 7.24 3.73
C THR A 95 -3.91 7.28 2.22
N LEU A 96 -4.35 6.20 1.54
CA LEU A 96 -4.43 6.11 0.08
C LEU A 96 -5.89 6.31 -0.31
N THR A 97 -6.16 7.21 -1.25
CA THR A 97 -7.52 7.50 -1.75
C THR A 97 -7.56 7.41 -3.28
N GLY A 98 -8.35 6.47 -3.79
CA GLY A 98 -8.66 6.31 -5.20
C GLY A 98 -10.17 6.38 -5.47
N GLU A 99 -10.56 6.20 -6.72
CA GLU A 99 -11.97 6.29 -7.12
C GLU A 99 -12.83 5.17 -6.52
N GLN A 100 -12.35 3.93 -6.53
CA GLN A 100 -13.13 2.76 -6.07
C GLN A 100 -12.51 2.06 -4.87
N GLU A 101 -11.32 2.45 -4.47
CA GLU A 101 -10.51 1.81 -3.44
C GLU A 101 -9.87 2.88 -2.57
N ARG A 102 -9.72 2.59 -1.28
CA ARG A 102 -8.98 3.42 -0.34
C ARG A 102 -8.30 2.52 0.70
N ALA A 103 -7.27 3.05 1.33
CA ALA A 103 -6.57 2.32 2.38
C ALA A 103 -6.06 3.24 3.48
N THR A 104 -5.91 2.69 4.67
CA THR A 104 -5.00 3.21 5.69
C THR A 104 -3.87 2.22 5.94
N ILE A 105 -2.66 2.75 6.09
CA ILE A 105 -1.47 1.99 6.45
C ILE A 105 -0.85 2.67 7.66
N THR A 106 -0.85 1.99 8.80
CA THR A 106 -0.24 2.49 10.03
C THR A 106 1.08 1.77 10.27
N PHE A 107 2.14 2.53 10.51
CA PHE A 107 3.44 2.00 10.90
C PHE A 107 3.56 1.96 12.42
N ALA A 108 4.07 0.85 12.96
CA ALA A 108 4.43 0.78 14.37
C ALA A 108 5.74 1.54 14.65
N ASP A 109 5.92 2.02 15.88
CA ASP A 109 7.10 2.78 16.34
C ASP A 109 8.45 2.07 16.07
N ASP A 110 8.44 0.74 16.01
CA ASP A 110 9.65 -0.05 15.73
C ASP A 110 10.08 0.01 14.26
N GLY A 111 9.24 0.54 13.36
CA GLY A 111 9.47 0.57 11.92
C GLY A 111 9.51 -0.81 11.27
N ARG A 112 8.96 -1.82 11.93
CA ARG A 112 9.00 -3.23 11.51
C ARG A 112 7.63 -3.87 11.31
N THR A 113 6.57 -3.14 11.61
CA THR A 113 5.19 -3.60 11.41
C THR A 113 4.37 -2.55 10.67
N GLN A 114 3.65 -3.00 9.64
CA GLN A 114 2.64 -2.21 8.93
C GLN A 114 1.29 -2.86 9.12
N THR A 115 0.28 -2.11 9.53
CA THR A 115 -1.12 -2.57 9.55
C THR A 115 -1.84 -1.90 8.41
N HIS A 116 -2.42 -2.70 7.51
CA HIS A 116 -3.12 -2.24 6.33
C HIS A 116 -4.62 -2.55 6.48
N HIS A 117 -5.45 -1.54 6.27
CA HIS A 117 -6.88 -1.67 6.11
C HIS A 117 -7.26 -1.13 4.74
N TRP A 118 -7.82 -1.98 3.88
CA TRP A 118 -8.29 -1.62 2.55
C TRP A 118 -9.80 -1.73 2.49
N GLU A 119 -10.41 -0.76 1.82
CA GLU A 119 -11.83 -0.74 1.49
C GLU A 119 -12.01 -0.53 -0.01
N PHE A 120 -13.11 -1.04 -0.53
CA PHE A 120 -13.54 -0.83 -1.90
C PHE A 120 -15.04 -0.59 -1.97
N ARG A 121 -15.53 -0.03 -3.07
CA ARG A 121 -16.94 0.33 -3.24
C ARG A 121 -17.55 -0.12 -4.57
N PRO A 122 -17.83 -1.42 -4.77
CA PRO A 122 -18.35 -1.93 -6.04
C PRO A 122 -19.78 -1.44 -6.35
N GLU A 123 -20.59 -1.20 -5.31
CA GLU A 123 -21.98 -0.73 -5.43
C GLU A 123 -22.19 0.66 -4.79
N GLY A 124 -21.11 1.43 -4.65
CA GLY A 124 -21.13 2.80 -4.12
C GLY A 124 -21.02 2.93 -2.60
N GLU A 125 -21.21 1.85 -1.85
CA GLU A 125 -20.91 1.77 -0.41
C GLU A 125 -19.50 1.21 -0.18
N TRP A 126 -18.77 1.79 0.77
CA TRP A 126 -17.46 1.28 1.19
C TRP A 126 -17.62 0.02 2.02
N ILE A 127 -16.96 -1.04 1.61
CA ILE A 127 -16.86 -2.30 2.33
C ILE A 127 -15.40 -2.70 2.44
N THR A 128 -15.06 -3.48 3.47
CA THR A 128 -13.70 -3.99 3.66
C THR A 128 -13.31 -4.88 2.49
N LEU A 129 -12.15 -4.56 1.89
CA LEU A 129 -11.52 -5.35 0.84
C LEU A 129 -10.48 -6.30 1.45
N CYS A 130 -9.63 -5.78 2.33
CA CYS A 130 -8.54 -6.55 2.91
C CYS A 130 -8.05 -5.93 4.23
N ASP A 131 -7.84 -6.77 5.23
CA ASP A 131 -7.10 -6.44 6.44
C ASP A 131 -5.85 -7.31 6.50
N ARG A 132 -4.68 -6.68 6.62
CA ARG A 132 -3.41 -7.42 6.66
C ARG A 132 -2.36 -6.73 7.53
N VAL A 133 -1.50 -7.53 8.14
CA VAL A 133 -0.33 -7.05 8.89
C VAL A 133 0.91 -7.53 8.15
N ALA A 134 1.79 -6.59 7.82
CA ALA A 134 3.09 -6.87 7.23
C ALA A 134 4.20 -6.71 8.26
N HIS A 135 5.06 -7.71 8.36
CA HIS A 135 6.26 -7.69 9.19
C HIS A 135 7.51 -7.64 8.32
N ARG A 136 8.47 -6.82 8.75
CA ARG A 136 9.75 -6.70 8.07
C ARG A 136 10.55 -8.00 8.17
N VAL A 137 11.10 -8.43 7.05
CA VAL A 137 11.98 -9.60 6.92
C VAL A 137 13.43 -9.09 6.86
N ASP A 138 14.30 -9.68 7.67
CA ASP A 138 15.75 -9.40 7.66
C ASP A 138 16.52 -10.44 6.83
#